data_AF-A0A7D4K954-F1
#
_entry.id   AF-A0A7D4K954-F1
#
_cell.length_a   1.000
_cell.length_b   1.000
_cell.length_c   1.000
_cell.angle_alpha   90.00
_cell.angle_beta   90.00
_cell.angle_gamma   90.00
#
_symmetry.space_group_name_H-M   'P 1'
#
loop_
_entity.id
_entity.type
_entity.pdbx_description
1 polymer ?
#
loop_
_entity_poly.entity_id
_entity_poly.type
_entity_poly.pdbx_seq_one_letter_code
_entity_poly.pdbx_strand_id
1 'polypeptide(L)'
;MNDEDLRTVETYRLELYMQACENLSAENEAVRLSGAQTLVGLGDIWHSDKTFPEETRREHVQKIIDTLCAYIRSPFHIATKIKNNLEKIEGRVTRQDIQHEIDILATDEKVEYISERNVRKNILLSIYNRVHVPATSMRHFCEIHSGGRDNSGIWSSYTFNFSGSVFFYPIQFRYAHWGARVDMSDCVYLDAVRMQHSRYMTFVDFSHSIFYCDVDLRGISYVRRMSRRDSIYHGKADLRSSYYGGTANLSGSVYYDKAIFADSEFRLFYFKTVSFRNSIYHSKVNFKYCFYHEDVNFSDSVYCDVVDYRYSTYLRESNFSESTYYKRVNFAQSIYWYSLFINNTYHEYVNFSGSIYGWSVDFRNSWYRNKPKFSSFNSRWTKPSLFSFERLGGTHYTDFSTRTDELLGESPEAPSIEPAPQNSVLPVGCRFLTEEEQKYCQDTVYGPYFDCNQLQKVLDWFAPKLKTYRRSKK
;
A
#
# COMPACT_ATOMS: atom_id res chain seq x y z
N MET A 1 4.25 46.33 19.12
CA MET A 1 3.96 45.72 20.43
C MET A 1 5.29 45.62 21.15
N ASN A 2 5.39 46.11 22.39
CA ASN A 2 6.65 46.01 23.14
C ASN A 2 6.79 44.59 23.75
N ASP A 3 7.94 44.28 24.36
CA ASP A 3 8.20 42.94 24.93
C ASP A 3 7.30 42.61 26.14
N GLU A 4 6.72 43.61 26.80
CA GLU A 4 5.80 43.42 27.94
C GLU A 4 4.39 43.05 27.46
N ASP A 5 3.93 43.70 26.39
CA ASP A 5 2.67 43.38 25.71
C ASP A 5 2.70 41.96 25.14
N LEU A 6 3.82 41.55 24.51
CA LEU A 6 3.99 40.19 23.96
C LEU A 6 3.91 39.12 25.05
N ARG A 7 4.59 39.33 26.18
CA ARG A 7 4.53 38.42 27.33
C ARG A 7 3.12 38.32 27.91
N THR A 8 2.38 39.42 27.93
CA THR A 8 1.00 39.45 28.42
C THR A 8 0.07 38.63 27.50
N VAL A 9 0.19 38.81 26.19
CA VAL A 9 -0.59 38.05 25.19
C VAL A 9 -0.27 36.56 25.26
N GLU A 10 1.01 36.20 25.37
CA GLU A 10 1.42 34.81 25.51
C GLU A 10 0.88 34.18 26.80
N THR A 11 0.98 34.87 27.93
CA THR A 11 0.45 34.40 29.23
C THR A 11 -1.05 34.14 29.16
N TYR A 12 -1.82 35.07 28.58
CA TYR A 12 -3.26 34.90 28.39
C TYR A 12 -3.60 33.69 27.51
N ARG A 13 -2.85 33.47 26.42
CA ARG A 13 -3.05 32.27 25.56
C ARG A 13 -2.72 30.98 26.29
N LEU A 14 -1.72 30.99 27.16
CA LEU A 14 -1.35 29.84 27.99
C LEU A 14 -2.44 29.53 29.03
N GLU A 15 -3.04 30.55 29.65
CA GLU A 15 -4.19 30.38 30.55
C GLU A 15 -5.40 29.77 29.83
N LEU A 16 -5.74 30.30 28.65
CA LEU A 16 -6.81 29.73 27.81
C LEU A 16 -6.51 28.28 27.39
N TYR A 17 -5.26 27.99 27.06
CA TYR A 17 -4.82 26.64 26.76
C TYR A 17 -5.04 25.70 27.95
N MET A 18 -4.65 26.11 29.17
CA MET A 18 -4.84 25.29 30.39
C MET A 18 -6.32 25.05 30.67
N GLN A 19 -7.15 26.09 30.60
CA GLN A 19 -8.60 25.97 30.79
C GLN A 19 -9.24 25.03 29.76
N ALA A 20 -8.78 25.07 28.50
CA ALA A 20 -9.27 24.20 27.45
C ALA A 20 -8.86 22.74 27.67
N CYS A 21 -7.67 22.49 28.24
CA CYS A 21 -7.23 21.15 28.65
C CYS A 21 -8.08 20.58 29.79
N GLU A 22 -8.44 21.41 30.77
CA GLU A 22 -9.36 21.02 31.84
C GLU A 22 -10.74 20.67 31.28
N ASN A 23 -11.26 21.50 30.37
CA ASN A 23 -12.55 21.26 29.73
C ASN A 23 -12.59 19.95 28.94
N LEU A 24 -11.47 19.54 28.30
CA LEU A 24 -11.36 18.24 27.63
C LEU A 24 -11.55 17.05 28.58
N SER A 25 -11.26 17.23 29.88
CA SER A 25 -11.38 16.17 30.89
C SER A 25 -12.72 16.21 31.64
N ALA A 26 -13.64 17.10 31.25
CA ALA A 26 -14.95 17.23 31.88
C ALA A 26 -15.86 16.03 31.56
N GLU A 27 -16.78 15.69 32.46
CA GLU A 27 -17.77 14.62 32.22
C GLU A 27 -18.75 14.99 31.08
N ASN A 28 -19.05 16.28 30.94
CA ASN A 28 -20.04 16.76 29.99
C ASN A 28 -19.48 16.85 28.56
N GLU A 29 -20.13 16.18 27.60
CA GLU A 29 -19.76 16.19 26.18
C GLU A 29 -19.58 17.59 25.58
N ALA A 30 -20.52 18.51 25.86
CA ALA A 30 -20.51 19.85 25.28
C ALA A 30 -19.33 20.67 25.82
N VAL A 31 -18.98 20.49 27.10
CA VAL A 31 -17.80 21.14 27.70
C VAL A 31 -16.52 20.60 27.07
N ARG A 32 -16.41 19.28 26.87
CA ARG A 32 -15.27 18.66 26.18
C ARG A 32 -15.14 19.14 24.74
N LEU A 33 -16.23 19.18 24.00
CA LEU A 33 -16.26 19.72 22.64
C LEU A 33 -15.85 21.19 22.60
N SER A 34 -16.30 22.00 23.56
CA SER A 34 -15.87 23.39 23.69
C SER A 34 -14.37 23.49 23.95
N GLY A 35 -13.81 22.69 24.88
CA GLY A 35 -12.37 22.64 25.15
C GLY A 35 -11.57 22.27 23.90
N ALA A 36 -11.99 21.23 23.19
CA ALA A 36 -11.39 20.82 21.91
C ALA A 36 -11.39 21.97 20.88
N GLN A 37 -12.52 22.65 20.71
CA GLN A 37 -12.64 23.76 19.77
C GLN A 37 -11.78 24.96 20.17
N THR A 38 -11.68 25.27 21.46
CA THR A 38 -10.80 26.33 21.98
C THR A 38 -9.34 26.02 21.67
N LEU A 39 -8.86 24.79 21.93
CA LEU A 39 -7.49 24.39 21.59
C LEU A 39 -7.22 24.51 20.10
N VAL A 40 -8.14 24.00 19.28
CA VAL A 40 -8.06 24.07 17.82
C VAL A 40 -7.97 25.53 17.33
N GLY A 41 -8.82 26.43 17.86
CA GLY A 41 -8.79 27.85 17.53
C GLY A 41 -7.50 28.54 17.98
N LEU A 42 -6.99 28.21 19.17
CA LEU A 42 -5.69 28.67 19.64
C LEU A 42 -4.55 28.24 18.71
N GLY A 43 -4.61 27.02 18.17
CA GLY A 43 -3.64 26.53 17.18
C GLY A 43 -3.64 27.37 15.90
N ASP A 44 -4.81 27.74 15.39
CA ASP A 44 -4.92 28.61 14.21
C ASP A 44 -4.39 30.02 14.48
N ILE A 45 -4.69 30.57 15.67
CA ILE A 45 -4.21 31.88 16.11
C ILE A 45 -2.68 31.87 16.18
N TRP A 46 -2.08 30.92 16.90
CA TRP A 46 -0.63 30.80 17.00
C TRP A 46 0.04 30.61 15.64
N HIS A 47 -0.56 29.81 14.76
CA HIS A 47 -0.04 29.59 13.41
C HIS A 47 -0.02 30.89 12.57
N SER A 48 -1.03 31.75 12.72
CA SER A 48 -1.22 32.93 11.88
C SER A 48 -0.57 34.20 12.42
N ASP A 49 -0.32 34.26 13.73
CA ASP A 49 0.12 35.46 14.43
C ASP A 49 1.60 35.78 14.22
N LYS A 50 1.93 36.53 13.16
CA LYS A 50 3.31 36.89 12.82
C LYS A 50 4.00 37.86 13.80
N THR A 51 3.34 38.25 14.90
CA THR A 51 3.98 39.09 15.95
C THR A 51 4.99 38.31 16.77
N PHE A 52 4.90 36.98 16.80
CA PHE A 52 5.85 36.10 17.49
C PHE A 52 6.83 35.43 16.49
N PRO A 53 8.07 35.09 16.92
CA PRO A 53 9.01 34.31 16.12
C PRO A 53 8.41 33.00 15.62
N GLU A 54 8.80 32.56 14.42
CA GLU A 54 8.27 31.32 13.82
C GLU A 54 8.49 30.09 14.71
N GLU A 55 9.66 29.97 15.33
CA GLU A 55 10.00 28.86 16.22
C GLU A 55 9.02 28.76 17.40
N THR A 56 8.82 29.86 18.13
CA THR A 56 7.86 29.95 19.25
C THR A 56 6.43 29.61 18.82
N ARG A 57 5.99 30.12 17.67
CA ARG A 57 4.66 29.81 17.12
C ARG A 57 4.52 28.34 16.79
N ARG A 58 5.53 27.75 16.15
CA ARG A 58 5.51 26.33 15.79
C ARG A 58 5.51 25.44 17.03
N GLU A 59 6.24 25.80 18.08
CA GLU A 59 6.23 25.09 19.35
C GLU A 59 4.84 25.05 19.98
N HIS A 60 4.17 26.21 20.11
CA HIS A 60 2.82 26.29 20.69
C HIS A 60 1.78 25.53 19.85
N VAL A 61 1.82 25.64 18.52
CA VAL A 61 0.91 24.88 17.65
C VAL A 61 1.16 23.37 17.76
N GLN A 62 2.42 22.94 17.79
CA GLN A 62 2.75 21.52 17.94
C GLN A 62 2.26 20.99 19.29
N LYS A 63 2.44 21.74 20.38
CA LYS A 63 1.93 21.38 21.72
C LYS A 63 0.41 21.20 21.74
N ILE A 64 -0.33 22.06 21.04
CA ILE A 64 -1.78 21.94 20.86
C ILE A 64 -2.14 20.67 20.09
N ILE A 65 -1.47 20.41 18.96
CA ILE A 65 -1.69 19.20 18.15
C ILE A 65 -1.39 17.95 18.97
N ASP A 66 -0.29 17.94 19.72
CA ASP A 66 0.11 16.82 20.57
C ASP A 66 -0.92 16.55 21.67
N THR A 67 -1.51 17.59 22.24
CA THR A 67 -2.59 17.48 23.24
C THR A 67 -3.86 16.85 22.64
N LEU A 68 -4.29 17.31 21.46
CA LEU A 68 -5.44 16.75 20.75
C LEU A 68 -5.19 15.29 20.34
N CYS A 69 -3.98 14.98 19.87
CA CYS A 69 -3.56 13.63 19.53
C CYS A 69 -3.48 12.72 20.78
N ALA A 70 -2.98 13.24 21.91
CA ALA A 70 -2.97 12.52 23.18
C ALA A 70 -4.38 12.19 23.67
N TYR A 71 -5.33 13.12 23.51
CA TYR A 71 -6.74 12.85 23.82
C TYR A 71 -7.30 11.71 22.94
N ILE A 72 -7.04 11.72 21.63
CA ILE A 72 -7.45 10.63 20.72
C ILE A 72 -6.82 9.29 21.11
N ARG A 73 -5.54 9.29 21.52
CA ARG A 73 -4.81 8.10 21.98
C ARG A 73 -5.23 7.61 23.37
N SER A 74 -5.92 8.44 24.15
CA SER A 74 -6.24 8.10 25.54
C SER A 74 -7.08 6.81 25.60
N PRO A 75 -6.80 5.88 26.53
CA PRO A 75 -7.56 4.64 26.65
C PRO A 75 -9.05 4.91 26.87
N PHE A 76 -9.91 4.14 26.22
CA PHE A 76 -11.35 4.20 26.43
C PHE A 76 -11.91 2.80 26.64
N HIS A 77 -12.37 2.54 27.86
CA HIS A 77 -12.62 1.18 28.35
C HIS A 77 -13.65 0.41 27.50
N ILE A 78 -14.69 1.08 26.97
CA ILE A 78 -15.69 0.44 26.11
C ILE A 78 -15.09 0.01 24.76
N ALA A 79 -14.31 0.89 24.13
CA ALA A 79 -13.61 0.53 22.88
C ALA A 79 -12.59 -0.59 23.10
N THR A 80 -11.91 -0.60 24.25
CA THR A 80 -11.01 -1.70 24.66
C THR A 80 -11.78 -3.01 24.87
N LYS A 81 -12.94 -2.98 25.53
CA LYS A 81 -13.83 -4.14 25.71
C LYS A 81 -14.24 -4.75 24.36
N ILE A 82 -14.71 -3.91 23.42
CA ILE A 82 -15.08 -4.34 22.06
C ILE A 82 -13.87 -4.96 21.35
N LYS A 83 -12.73 -4.26 21.33
CA LYS A 83 -11.48 -4.76 20.73
C LYS A 83 -11.12 -6.15 21.26
N ASN A 84 -11.08 -6.32 22.57
CA ASN A 84 -10.68 -7.58 23.21
C ASN A 84 -11.66 -8.73 22.91
N ASN A 85 -12.94 -8.44 22.69
CA ASN A 85 -13.91 -9.45 22.29
C ASN A 85 -13.73 -9.88 20.83
N LEU A 86 -13.50 -8.92 19.93
CA LEU A 86 -13.23 -9.21 18.52
C LEU A 86 -11.94 -10.02 18.31
N GLU A 87 -10.91 -9.77 19.12
CA GLU A 87 -9.64 -10.51 19.07
C GLU A 87 -9.79 -12.01 19.42
N LYS A 88 -10.88 -12.41 20.07
CA LYS A 88 -11.18 -13.81 20.38
C LYS A 88 -11.79 -14.57 19.19
N ILE A 89 -12.23 -13.86 18.16
CA ILE A 89 -12.85 -14.46 16.98
C ILE A 89 -11.75 -15.05 16.09
N GLU A 90 -11.83 -16.34 15.81
CA GLU A 90 -10.91 -16.99 14.88
C GLU A 90 -11.21 -16.59 13.42
N GLY A 91 -10.19 -16.13 12.71
CA GLY A 91 -10.29 -15.80 11.29
C GLY A 91 -10.86 -14.41 11.01
N ARG A 92 -11.77 -14.32 10.03
CA ARG A 92 -12.27 -13.04 9.53
C ARG A 92 -13.40 -12.49 10.41
N VAL A 93 -13.15 -11.37 11.08
CA VAL A 93 -14.17 -10.53 11.70
C VAL A 93 -14.92 -9.70 10.66
N THR A 94 -16.23 -9.54 10.83
CA THR A 94 -17.10 -8.79 9.92
C THR A 94 -17.70 -7.56 10.60
N ARG A 95 -18.29 -6.66 9.79
CA ARG A 95 -19.02 -5.51 10.32
C ARG A 95 -20.23 -5.90 11.19
N GLN A 96 -20.81 -7.08 10.97
CA GLN A 96 -21.92 -7.58 11.79
C GLN A 96 -21.45 -7.96 13.20
N ASP A 97 -20.25 -8.53 13.33
CA ASP A 97 -19.68 -8.87 14.64
C ASP A 97 -19.41 -7.61 15.46
N ILE A 98 -18.86 -6.56 14.83
CA ILE A 98 -18.66 -5.25 15.47
C ILE A 98 -20.00 -4.65 15.90
N GLN A 99 -21.01 -4.69 15.02
CA GLN A 99 -22.33 -4.14 15.33
C GLN A 99 -22.99 -4.92 16.47
N HIS A 100 -22.84 -6.24 16.50
CA HIS A 100 -23.32 -7.08 17.60
C HIS A 100 -22.71 -6.64 18.94
N GLU A 101 -21.38 -6.46 19.01
CA GLU A 101 -20.69 -5.99 20.22
C GLU A 101 -21.20 -4.62 20.70
N ILE A 102 -21.57 -3.73 19.77
CA ILE A 102 -22.16 -2.41 20.10
C ILE A 102 -23.61 -2.57 20.57
N ASP A 103 -24.39 -3.44 19.94
CA ASP A 103 -25.82 -3.64 20.23
C ASP A 103 -26.05 -4.27 21.61
N ILE A 104 -25.12 -5.08 22.10
CA ILE A 104 -25.19 -5.72 23.43
C ILE A 104 -24.67 -4.83 24.57
N LEU A 105 -24.11 -3.65 24.29
CA LEU A 105 -23.70 -2.71 25.32
C LEU A 105 -24.89 -2.31 26.21
N ALA A 106 -24.61 -2.11 27.50
CA ALA A 106 -25.59 -1.59 28.44
C ALA A 106 -26.01 -0.15 28.05
N THR A 107 -27.17 0.30 28.53
CA THR A 107 -27.73 1.60 28.12
C THR A 107 -26.82 2.78 28.48
N ASP A 108 -26.23 2.76 29.67
CA ASP A 108 -25.23 3.72 30.15
C ASP A 108 -23.93 3.65 29.34
N GLU A 109 -23.40 2.44 29.10
CA GLU A 109 -22.23 2.23 28.22
C GLU A 109 -22.48 2.80 26.81
N LYS A 110 -23.69 2.64 26.25
CA LYS A 110 -24.04 3.20 24.94
C LYS A 110 -24.01 4.73 24.94
N VAL A 111 -24.53 5.37 25.98
CA VAL A 111 -24.51 6.84 26.11
C VAL A 111 -23.07 7.34 26.19
N GLU A 112 -22.24 6.72 27.02
CA GLU A 112 -20.82 7.08 27.15
C GLU A 112 -20.05 6.84 25.84
N TYR A 113 -20.28 5.70 25.19
CA TYR A 113 -19.69 5.37 23.88
C TYR A 113 -20.02 6.40 22.82
N ILE A 114 -21.31 6.79 22.70
CA ILE A 114 -21.74 7.83 21.75
C ILE A 114 -21.08 9.16 22.08
N SER A 115 -21.01 9.53 23.35
CA SER A 115 -20.43 10.80 23.79
C SER A 115 -18.94 10.89 23.46
N GLU A 116 -18.15 9.88 23.84
CA GLU A 116 -16.71 9.85 23.55
C GLU A 116 -16.44 9.78 22.03
N ARG A 117 -17.27 9.00 21.31
CA ARG A 117 -17.19 8.89 19.85
C ARG A 117 -17.38 10.25 19.21
N ASN A 118 -18.35 11.04 19.67
CA ASN A 118 -18.61 12.37 19.15
C ASN A 118 -17.44 13.32 19.40
N VAL A 119 -16.89 13.36 20.62
CA VAL A 119 -15.74 14.22 20.95
C VAL A 119 -14.54 13.92 20.06
N ARG A 120 -14.08 12.66 20.03
CA ARG A 120 -12.88 12.28 19.28
C ARG A 120 -13.05 12.42 17.77
N LYS A 121 -14.25 12.09 17.24
CA LYS A 121 -14.58 12.31 15.83
C LYS A 121 -14.50 13.80 15.45
N ASN A 122 -15.01 14.70 16.30
CA ASN A 122 -14.97 16.13 16.03
C ASN A 122 -13.56 16.73 16.14
N ILE A 123 -12.73 16.22 17.07
CA ILE A 123 -11.30 16.56 17.13
C ILE A 123 -10.62 16.13 15.81
N LEU A 124 -10.80 14.88 15.39
CA LEU A 124 -10.21 14.37 14.16
C LEU A 124 -10.68 15.14 12.92
N LEU A 125 -11.96 15.51 12.87
CA LEU A 125 -12.54 16.32 11.80
C LEU A 125 -11.93 17.73 11.77
N SER A 126 -11.67 18.32 12.95
CA SER A 126 -11.02 19.61 13.06
C SER A 126 -9.57 19.57 12.57
N ILE A 127 -8.83 18.50 12.87
CA ILE A 127 -7.50 18.26 12.31
C ILE A 127 -7.60 18.12 10.78
N TYR A 128 -8.52 17.27 10.31
CA TYR A 128 -8.73 17.04 8.88
C TYR A 128 -8.96 18.34 8.10
N ASN A 129 -9.84 19.22 8.58
CA ASN A 129 -10.16 20.48 7.89
C ASN A 129 -8.94 21.39 7.69
N ARG A 130 -7.88 21.21 8.50
CA ARG A 130 -6.66 22.03 8.46
C ARG A 130 -5.53 21.41 7.66
N VAL A 131 -5.63 20.12 7.33
CA VAL A 131 -4.72 19.43 6.41
C VAL A 131 -5.38 19.16 5.07
N HIS A 132 -6.69 19.33 4.95
CA HIS A 132 -7.44 19.14 3.72
C HIS A 132 -7.07 20.21 2.69
N VAL A 133 -6.94 19.78 1.43
CA VAL A 133 -6.66 20.64 0.29
C VAL A 133 -7.70 20.37 -0.80
N PRO A 134 -8.29 21.39 -1.44
CA PRO A 134 -9.25 21.19 -2.51
C PRO A 134 -8.69 20.36 -3.67
N ALA A 135 -9.52 19.50 -4.26
CA ALA A 135 -9.10 18.62 -5.36
C ALA A 135 -8.54 19.39 -6.57
N THR A 136 -9.05 20.59 -6.85
CA THR A 136 -8.58 21.48 -7.94
C THR A 136 -7.14 21.96 -7.74
N SER A 137 -6.67 21.99 -6.50
CA SER A 137 -5.31 22.38 -6.12
C SER A 137 -4.31 21.22 -6.24
N MET A 138 -4.80 20.01 -6.54
CA MET A 138 -3.99 18.80 -6.61
C MET A 138 -3.55 18.52 -8.05
N ARG A 139 -2.34 18.97 -8.40
CA ARG A 139 -1.70 18.69 -9.69
C ARG A 139 -1.51 17.18 -9.92
N HIS A 140 -1.52 16.77 -11.20
CA HIS A 140 -1.24 15.39 -11.62
C HIS A 140 0.08 14.87 -11.06
N PHE A 141 0.14 13.55 -10.82
CA PHE A 141 1.28 12.84 -10.23
C PHE A 141 2.65 13.18 -10.86
N CYS A 142 2.69 13.51 -12.15
CA CYS A 142 3.92 13.81 -12.89
C CYS A 142 4.46 15.24 -12.68
N GLU A 143 3.68 16.18 -12.14
CA GLU A 143 4.04 17.61 -12.06
C GLU A 143 4.74 18.01 -10.75
N ILE A 144 5.01 17.05 -9.86
CA ILE A 144 5.61 17.29 -8.53
C ILE A 144 7.04 17.87 -8.63
N HIS A 145 7.71 17.72 -9.78
CA HIS A 145 9.04 18.27 -10.03
C HIS A 145 9.02 19.75 -10.45
N SER A 146 7.86 20.34 -10.70
CA SER A 146 7.71 21.67 -11.28
C SER A 146 7.52 22.76 -10.22
N GLY A 147 8.37 22.80 -9.19
CA GLY A 147 8.58 23.96 -8.29
C GLY A 147 7.34 24.76 -7.88
N GLY A 148 6.18 24.11 -7.76
CA GLY A 148 4.89 24.76 -7.64
C GLY A 148 4.67 25.25 -6.21
N ARG A 149 3.91 26.34 -6.06
CA ARG A 149 3.48 26.84 -4.74
C ARG A 149 2.87 25.68 -3.94
N ASP A 150 3.34 25.51 -2.72
CA ASP A 150 2.91 24.47 -1.79
C ASP A 150 1.43 24.69 -1.46
N ASN A 151 0.55 23.92 -2.13
CA ASN A 151 -0.87 23.88 -1.81
C ASN A 151 -1.06 23.01 -0.56
N SER A 152 -0.46 23.43 0.55
CA SER A 152 -0.53 22.75 1.83
C SER A 152 -1.62 23.36 2.71
N GLY A 153 -2.24 22.53 3.54
CA GLY A 153 -3.15 23.00 4.57
C GLY A 153 -2.41 23.69 5.71
N ILE A 154 -3.15 24.49 6.50
CA ILE A 154 -2.64 25.29 7.62
C ILE A 154 -1.79 24.45 8.57
N TRP A 155 -2.20 23.21 8.85
CA TRP A 155 -1.49 22.32 9.78
C TRP A 155 -0.63 21.25 9.09
N SER A 156 -0.45 21.31 7.76
CA SER A 156 0.29 20.30 7.02
C SER A 156 1.75 20.16 7.43
N SER A 157 2.39 21.23 7.92
CA SER A 157 3.83 21.24 8.27
C SER A 157 4.15 20.75 9.69
N TYR A 158 3.15 20.25 10.42
CA TYR A 158 3.28 19.75 11.79
C TYR A 158 3.20 18.22 11.85
N THR A 159 3.77 17.65 12.90
CA THR A 159 3.77 16.19 13.10
C THR A 159 2.53 15.74 13.86
N PHE A 160 2.03 14.55 13.54
CA PHE A 160 0.86 13.96 14.17
C PHE A 160 1.17 12.57 14.67
N ASN A 161 0.83 12.30 15.93
CA ASN A 161 1.04 10.98 16.55
C ASN A 161 -0.29 10.40 17.06
N PHE A 162 -0.85 9.48 16.28
CA PHE A 162 -2.04 8.72 16.62
C PHE A 162 -1.71 7.28 17.02
N SER A 163 -0.45 6.91 17.22
CA SER A 163 -0.08 5.51 17.45
C SER A 163 -0.79 4.90 18.66
N GLY A 164 -1.12 3.62 18.58
CA GLY A 164 -1.84 2.89 19.63
C GLY A 164 -3.33 3.25 19.76
N SER A 165 -3.88 4.13 18.93
CA SER A 165 -5.28 4.58 19.06
C SER A 165 -6.27 3.49 18.65
N VAL A 166 -7.41 3.44 19.33
CA VAL A 166 -8.59 2.68 18.89
C VAL A 166 -9.62 3.65 18.30
N PHE A 167 -9.82 3.57 16.99
CA PHE A 167 -10.79 4.38 16.25
C PHE A 167 -12.13 3.65 16.13
N PHE A 168 -13.10 4.07 16.93
CA PHE A 168 -14.48 3.56 16.96
C PHE A 168 -15.47 4.51 16.25
N TYR A 169 -14.94 5.26 15.29
CA TYR A 169 -15.61 6.20 14.42
C TYR A 169 -14.83 6.25 13.09
N PRO A 170 -15.49 6.65 11.98
CA PRO A 170 -14.86 6.58 10.67
C PRO A 170 -13.76 7.64 10.54
N ILE A 171 -12.65 7.27 9.90
CA ILE A 171 -11.60 8.22 9.54
C ILE A 171 -11.86 8.78 8.15
N GLN A 172 -11.81 10.11 8.05
CA GLN A 172 -12.08 10.86 6.82
C GLN A 172 -10.93 11.82 6.56
N PHE A 173 -9.97 11.42 5.74
CA PHE A 173 -8.80 12.21 5.34
C PHE A 173 -8.68 12.38 3.83
N ARG A 174 -9.81 12.38 3.11
CA ARG A 174 -9.82 12.56 1.66
C ARG A 174 -9.13 13.86 1.23
N TYR A 175 -8.23 13.79 0.24
CA TYR A 175 -7.46 14.96 -0.21
C TYR A 175 -6.70 15.69 0.92
N ALA A 176 -6.31 14.96 1.99
CA ALA A 176 -5.44 15.52 3.02
C ALA A 176 -4.00 15.64 2.51
N HIS A 177 -3.32 16.71 2.89
CA HIS A 177 -1.92 16.97 2.60
C HIS A 177 -1.11 16.95 3.91
N TRP A 178 -0.24 15.97 4.05
CA TRP A 178 0.62 15.81 5.21
C TRP A 178 2.06 16.14 4.83
N GLY A 179 2.50 17.34 5.19
CA GLY A 179 3.83 17.85 4.93
C GLY A 179 4.89 17.24 5.87
N ALA A 180 4.55 16.98 7.13
CA ALA A 180 5.42 16.33 8.10
C ALA A 180 4.95 14.92 8.49
N ARG A 181 5.62 14.33 9.50
CA ARG A 181 5.44 12.92 9.90
C ARG A 181 4.03 12.67 10.45
N VAL A 182 3.45 11.53 10.06
CA VAL A 182 2.18 11.04 10.59
C VAL A 182 2.37 9.61 11.10
N ASP A 183 2.20 9.41 12.40
CA ASP A 183 2.30 8.10 13.03
C ASP A 183 0.90 7.53 13.32
N MET A 184 0.58 6.40 12.71
CA MET A 184 -0.65 5.62 12.91
C MET A 184 -0.32 4.13 13.08
N SER A 185 0.86 3.84 13.63
CA SER A 185 1.26 2.49 14.02
C SER A 185 0.43 1.96 15.19
N ASP A 186 0.34 0.64 15.33
CA ASP A 186 -0.34 -0.04 16.44
C ASP A 186 -1.81 0.38 16.65
N CYS A 187 -2.47 0.87 15.60
CA CYS A 187 -3.84 1.36 15.67
C CYS A 187 -4.87 0.26 15.41
N VAL A 188 -6.05 0.39 16.00
CA VAL A 188 -7.21 -0.48 15.72
C VAL A 188 -8.33 0.37 15.13
N TYR A 189 -8.83 -0.01 13.96
CA TYR A 189 -9.90 0.68 13.26
C TYR A 189 -11.16 -0.19 13.25
N LEU A 190 -12.12 0.16 14.10
CA LEU A 190 -13.43 -0.52 14.19
C LEU A 190 -14.44 -0.03 13.14
N ASP A 191 -14.15 1.09 12.47
CA ASP A 191 -14.98 1.70 11.43
C ASP A 191 -14.14 1.99 10.17
N ALA A 192 -14.81 2.39 9.09
CA ALA A 192 -14.18 2.55 7.77
C ALA A 192 -13.12 3.67 7.76
N VAL A 193 -12.04 3.41 7.02
CA VAL A 193 -10.93 4.36 6.81
C VAL A 193 -10.97 4.89 5.39
N ARG A 194 -11.10 6.21 5.21
CA ARG A 194 -11.19 6.88 3.90
C ARG A 194 -10.12 7.95 3.77
N MET A 195 -9.09 7.69 2.99
CA MET A 195 -7.95 8.60 2.74
C MET A 195 -7.60 8.67 1.24
N GLN A 196 -8.62 8.55 0.39
CA GLN A 196 -8.42 8.58 -1.05
C GLN A 196 -7.89 9.95 -1.48
N HIS A 197 -6.93 9.93 -2.38
CA HIS A 197 -6.21 11.09 -2.90
C HIS A 197 -5.44 11.89 -1.85
N SER A 198 -5.14 11.36 -0.66
CA SER A 198 -4.25 12.05 0.28
C SER A 198 -2.80 12.03 -0.21
N ARG A 199 -1.99 13.00 0.25
CA ARG A 199 -0.55 13.09 -0.05
C ARG A 199 0.25 13.14 1.24
N TYR A 200 1.33 12.37 1.28
CA TYR A 200 2.26 12.29 2.40
C TYR A 200 3.67 12.62 1.89
N MET A 201 4.19 13.78 2.30
CA MET A 201 5.45 14.32 1.82
C MET A 201 6.66 13.70 2.51
N THR A 202 6.49 13.20 3.74
CA THR A 202 7.59 12.66 4.55
C THR A 202 7.34 11.21 4.95
N PHE A 203 7.32 10.91 6.25
CA PHE A 203 7.13 9.56 6.77
C PHE A 203 5.71 9.39 7.26
N VAL A 204 5.10 8.29 6.85
CA VAL A 204 3.85 7.82 7.45
C VAL A 204 3.98 6.36 7.84
N ASP A 205 3.36 5.99 8.96
CA ASP A 205 3.39 4.63 9.51
C ASP A 205 1.98 4.15 9.85
N PHE A 206 1.62 2.96 9.36
CA PHE A 206 0.42 2.21 9.76
C PHE A 206 0.78 0.78 10.20
N SER A 207 2.04 0.53 10.54
CA SER A 207 2.54 -0.81 10.88
C SER A 207 1.84 -1.35 12.12
N HIS A 208 1.70 -2.68 12.21
CA HIS A 208 1.11 -3.36 13.36
C HIS A 208 -0.37 -2.98 13.63
N SER A 209 -1.05 -2.37 12.66
CA SER A 209 -2.43 -1.92 12.79
C SER A 209 -3.46 -2.95 12.28
N ILE A 210 -4.67 -2.92 12.87
CA ILE A 210 -5.80 -3.82 12.56
C ILE A 210 -6.97 -3.04 11.98
N PHE A 211 -7.42 -3.42 10.79
CA PHE A 211 -8.52 -2.78 10.07
C PHE A 211 -9.72 -3.73 9.98
N TYR A 212 -10.74 -3.52 10.81
CA TYR A 212 -11.92 -4.37 10.83
C TYR A 212 -12.91 -4.08 9.69
N CYS A 213 -12.94 -2.83 9.23
CA CYS A 213 -13.79 -2.36 8.15
C CYS A 213 -12.99 -2.00 6.88
N ASP A 214 -13.70 -1.65 5.81
CA ASP A 214 -13.10 -1.28 4.53
C ASP A 214 -12.16 -0.08 4.64
N VAL A 215 -11.05 -0.18 3.90
CA VAL A 215 -9.97 0.80 3.82
C VAL A 215 -9.87 1.30 2.38
N ASP A 216 -10.22 2.57 2.16
CA ASP A 216 -10.17 3.26 0.87
C ASP A 216 -9.00 4.24 0.83
N LEU A 217 -7.93 3.84 0.15
CA LEU A 217 -6.67 4.59 -0.01
C LEU A 217 -6.38 4.86 -1.50
N ARG A 218 -7.41 4.83 -2.34
CA ARG A 218 -7.24 4.99 -3.79
C ARG A 218 -6.62 6.34 -4.11
N GLY A 219 -5.69 6.39 -5.06
CA GLY A 219 -5.10 7.67 -5.45
C GLY A 219 -4.11 8.27 -4.44
N ILE A 220 -3.75 7.55 -3.38
CA ILE A 220 -2.81 8.07 -2.37
C ILE A 220 -1.41 8.26 -2.94
N SER A 221 -0.70 9.28 -2.46
CA SER A 221 0.67 9.60 -2.89
C SER A 221 1.61 9.64 -1.69
N TYR A 222 2.66 8.84 -1.74
CA TYR A 222 3.77 8.84 -0.80
C TYR A 222 5.00 9.40 -1.48
N VAL A 223 5.60 10.46 -0.97
CA VAL A 223 6.81 11.03 -1.59
C VAL A 223 8.07 10.40 -1.02
N ARG A 224 8.12 10.12 0.28
CA ARG A 224 9.29 9.54 0.94
C ARG A 224 9.02 8.13 1.44
N ARG A 225 8.70 7.94 2.73
CA ARG A 225 8.65 6.59 3.32
C ARG A 225 7.25 6.26 3.80
N MET A 226 6.79 5.06 3.48
CA MET A 226 5.54 4.49 3.96
C MET A 226 5.76 3.08 4.51
N SER A 227 5.26 2.81 5.72
CA SER A 227 5.18 1.46 6.28
C SER A 227 3.75 1.06 6.65
N ARG A 228 3.36 -0.15 6.27
CA ARG A 228 2.13 -0.87 6.63
C ARG A 228 2.47 -2.32 6.97
N ARG A 229 3.66 -2.54 7.52
CA ARG A 229 4.12 -3.89 7.77
C ARG A 229 3.31 -4.52 8.89
N ASP A 230 3.19 -5.84 8.86
CA ASP A 230 2.60 -6.62 9.95
C ASP A 230 1.18 -6.14 10.32
N SER A 231 0.42 -5.65 9.33
CA SER A 231 -0.95 -5.16 9.49
C SER A 231 -1.98 -6.24 9.14
N ILE A 232 -3.16 -6.16 9.75
CA ILE A 232 -4.26 -7.11 9.55
C ILE A 232 -5.47 -6.38 8.95
N TYR A 233 -6.00 -6.89 7.83
CA TYR A 233 -7.15 -6.34 7.13
C TYR A 233 -8.29 -7.36 7.10
N HIS A 234 -9.32 -7.14 7.91
CA HIS A 234 -10.56 -7.93 7.86
C HIS A 234 -11.55 -7.41 6.82
N GLY A 235 -11.57 -6.09 6.62
CA GLY A 235 -12.29 -5.42 5.54
C GLY A 235 -11.49 -5.39 4.24
N LYS A 236 -12.12 -4.92 3.17
CA LYS A 236 -11.47 -4.75 1.87
C LYS A 236 -10.40 -3.66 1.95
N ALA A 237 -9.21 -3.91 1.39
CA ALA A 237 -8.14 -2.94 1.27
C ALA A 237 -7.98 -2.45 -0.18
N ASP A 238 -8.26 -1.18 -0.45
CA ASP A 238 -8.24 -0.58 -1.79
C ASP A 238 -7.17 0.51 -1.90
N LEU A 239 -5.99 0.14 -2.41
CA LEU A 239 -4.80 0.97 -2.60
C LEU A 239 -4.49 1.14 -4.10
N ARG A 240 -5.54 1.19 -4.93
CA ARG A 240 -5.38 1.28 -6.38
C ARG A 240 -5.04 2.71 -6.83
N SER A 241 -4.44 2.85 -8.00
CA SER A 241 -4.11 4.16 -8.59
C SER A 241 -3.18 4.98 -7.69
N SER A 242 -2.30 4.33 -6.93
CA SER A 242 -1.46 4.96 -5.92
C SER A 242 -0.03 5.21 -6.40
N TYR A 243 0.63 6.19 -5.79
CA TYR A 243 1.99 6.58 -6.12
C TYR A 243 2.94 6.41 -4.94
N TYR A 244 4.07 5.77 -5.18
CA TYR A 244 5.11 5.52 -4.18
C TYR A 244 6.46 6.08 -4.68
N GLY A 245 6.79 7.26 -4.19
CA GLY A 245 7.98 8.08 -4.49
C GLY A 245 9.24 7.71 -3.72
N GLY A 246 9.13 6.82 -2.72
CA GLY A 246 10.22 6.29 -1.93
C GLY A 246 9.79 5.03 -1.19
N THR A 247 10.62 4.50 -0.29
CA THR A 247 10.44 3.16 0.32
C THR A 247 9.01 2.88 0.78
N ALA A 248 8.45 1.77 0.30
CA ALA A 248 7.12 1.30 0.64
C ALA A 248 7.20 -0.12 1.22
N ASN A 249 6.96 -0.25 2.53
CA ASN A 249 6.97 -1.53 3.21
C ASN A 249 5.55 -1.98 3.54
N LEU A 250 5.05 -3.02 2.88
CA LEU A 250 3.75 -3.65 3.10
C LEU A 250 3.92 -5.14 3.46
N SER A 251 5.09 -5.55 3.93
CA SER A 251 5.41 -6.94 4.25
C SER A 251 4.68 -7.46 5.49
N GLY A 252 4.62 -8.77 5.68
CA GLY A 252 4.15 -9.35 6.94
C GLY A 252 2.64 -9.23 7.16
N SER A 253 1.89 -8.75 6.17
CA SER A 253 0.49 -8.37 6.36
C SER A 253 -0.47 -9.51 6.05
N VAL A 254 -1.63 -9.51 6.72
CA VAL A 254 -2.69 -10.50 6.54
C VAL A 254 -3.93 -9.82 5.98
N TYR A 255 -4.46 -10.35 4.87
CA TYR A 255 -5.65 -9.85 4.19
C TYR A 255 -6.73 -10.92 4.16
N TYR A 256 -7.77 -10.77 4.99
CA TYR A 256 -8.91 -11.67 5.02
C TYR A 256 -9.91 -11.41 3.88
N ASP A 257 -10.06 -10.15 3.46
CA ASP A 257 -10.84 -9.77 2.28
C ASP A 257 -9.93 -9.26 1.15
N LYS A 258 -10.55 -8.84 0.05
CA LYS A 258 -9.91 -8.45 -1.18
C LYS A 258 -8.90 -7.31 -0.96
N ALA A 259 -7.69 -7.51 -1.47
CA ALA A 259 -6.64 -6.50 -1.53
C ALA A 259 -6.42 -6.02 -2.97
N ILE A 260 -6.41 -4.70 -3.19
CA ILE A 260 -6.28 -4.10 -4.52
C ILE A 260 -5.14 -3.10 -4.53
N PHE A 261 -4.07 -3.40 -5.26
CA PHE A 261 -2.91 -2.53 -5.47
C PHE A 261 -2.79 -2.03 -6.90
N ALA A 262 -3.74 -2.41 -7.76
CA ALA A 262 -3.67 -2.21 -9.20
C ALA A 262 -3.51 -0.74 -9.62
N ASP A 263 -3.02 -0.52 -10.84
CA ASP A 263 -2.86 0.81 -11.44
C ASP A 263 -1.89 1.71 -10.65
N SER A 264 -0.96 1.13 -9.89
CA SER A 264 -0.05 1.87 -9.02
C SER A 264 1.35 2.02 -9.61
N GLU A 265 1.97 3.16 -9.33
CA GLU A 265 3.32 3.48 -9.77
C GLU A 265 4.28 3.54 -8.56
N PHE A 266 5.38 2.79 -8.65
CA PHE A 266 6.43 2.73 -7.66
C PHE A 266 7.72 3.27 -8.27
N ARG A 267 7.97 4.56 -8.04
CA ARG A 267 9.10 5.32 -8.58
C ARG A 267 9.89 5.94 -7.43
N LEU A 268 10.87 5.21 -6.93
CA LEU A 268 11.58 5.60 -5.72
C LEU A 268 12.72 6.59 -6.07
N PHE A 269 12.55 7.86 -5.70
CA PHE A 269 13.61 8.87 -5.76
C PHE A 269 14.56 8.77 -4.56
N TYR A 270 14.07 8.21 -3.45
CA TYR A 270 14.80 8.09 -2.18
C TYR A 270 14.62 6.68 -1.60
N PHE A 271 15.73 5.93 -1.45
CA PHE A 271 15.81 4.54 -0.94
C PHE A 271 14.94 3.49 -1.67
N LYS A 272 15.56 2.41 -2.16
CA LYS A 272 15.13 1.70 -3.38
C LYS A 272 14.44 0.34 -3.17
N THR A 273 13.47 0.21 -2.27
CA THR A 273 12.73 -1.06 -2.15
C THR A 273 11.23 -0.89 -1.94
N VAL A 274 10.47 -1.76 -2.59
CA VAL A 274 9.05 -2.02 -2.31
C VAL A 274 8.92 -3.46 -1.82
N SER A 275 8.25 -3.68 -0.69
CA SER A 275 8.10 -5.03 -0.14
C SER A 275 6.64 -5.37 0.13
N PHE A 276 6.20 -6.50 -0.41
CA PHE A 276 4.97 -7.21 -0.12
C PHE A 276 5.26 -8.59 0.51
N ARG A 277 6.53 -8.88 0.80
CA ARG A 277 7.04 -10.18 1.27
C ARG A 277 6.31 -10.68 2.52
N ASN A 278 6.30 -12.00 2.74
CA ASN A 278 5.83 -12.62 3.99
C ASN A 278 4.37 -12.27 4.30
N SER A 279 3.54 -12.14 3.26
CA SER A 279 2.13 -11.73 3.43
C SER A 279 1.20 -12.91 3.16
N ILE A 280 0.03 -12.88 3.81
CA ILE A 280 -1.01 -13.91 3.67
C ILE A 280 -2.26 -13.25 3.08
N TYR A 281 -2.72 -13.76 1.94
CA TYR A 281 -3.92 -13.29 1.25
C TYR A 281 -4.97 -14.40 1.24
N HIS A 282 -5.96 -14.30 2.13
CA HIS A 282 -7.07 -15.27 2.17
C HIS A 282 -8.05 -15.13 1.00
N SER A 283 -8.19 -13.90 0.47
CA SER A 283 -9.08 -13.56 -0.64
C SER A 283 -8.30 -13.04 -1.84
N LYS A 284 -9.01 -12.69 -2.91
CA LYS A 284 -8.43 -12.26 -4.19
C LYS A 284 -7.52 -11.05 -4.01
N VAL A 285 -6.38 -11.06 -4.68
CA VAL A 285 -5.45 -9.93 -4.71
C VAL A 285 -5.16 -9.49 -6.15
N ASN A 286 -5.09 -8.18 -6.35
CA ASN A 286 -4.94 -7.58 -7.68
C ASN A 286 -3.74 -6.61 -7.71
N PHE A 287 -2.69 -7.00 -8.44
CA PHE A 287 -1.46 -6.26 -8.72
C PHE A 287 -1.33 -5.89 -10.21
N LYS A 288 -2.45 -5.75 -10.93
CA LYS A 288 -2.42 -5.41 -12.35
C LYS A 288 -2.03 -3.97 -12.62
N TYR A 289 -1.52 -3.69 -13.82
CA TYR A 289 -1.27 -2.33 -14.28
C TYR A 289 -0.29 -1.59 -13.36
N CYS A 290 0.60 -2.33 -12.70
CA CYS A 290 1.57 -1.74 -11.79
C CYS A 290 2.91 -1.50 -12.49
N PHE A 291 3.56 -0.40 -12.15
CA PHE A 291 4.86 -0.04 -12.70
C PHE A 291 5.90 0.07 -11.59
N TYR A 292 6.91 -0.80 -11.62
CA TYR A 292 7.98 -0.86 -10.61
C TYR A 292 9.31 -0.43 -11.24
N HIS A 293 9.80 0.75 -10.87
CA HIS A 293 11.07 1.30 -11.36
C HIS A 293 12.30 0.75 -10.64
N GLU A 294 12.12 0.32 -9.40
CA GLU A 294 13.18 -0.19 -8.52
C GLU A 294 12.78 -1.58 -8.00
N ASP A 295 13.61 -2.14 -7.14
CA ASP A 295 13.44 -3.52 -6.67
C ASP A 295 12.11 -3.72 -5.92
N VAL A 296 11.44 -4.81 -6.22
CA VAL A 296 10.19 -5.21 -5.57
C VAL A 296 10.24 -6.66 -5.11
N ASN A 297 9.79 -6.89 -3.88
CA ASN A 297 9.79 -8.22 -3.27
C ASN A 297 8.37 -8.67 -2.92
N PHE A 298 7.92 -9.77 -3.53
CA PHE A 298 6.66 -10.49 -3.26
C PHE A 298 6.90 -11.87 -2.62
N SER A 299 8.13 -12.19 -2.22
CA SER A 299 8.52 -13.54 -1.81
C SER A 299 7.83 -13.99 -0.52
N ASP A 300 7.98 -15.27 -0.19
CA ASP A 300 7.54 -15.85 1.09
C ASP A 300 6.05 -15.65 1.39
N SER A 301 5.22 -15.53 0.35
CA SER A 301 3.83 -15.16 0.52
C SER A 301 2.89 -16.34 0.26
N VAL A 302 1.75 -16.31 0.94
CA VAL A 302 0.71 -17.35 0.82
C VAL A 302 -0.55 -16.74 0.22
N TYR A 303 -0.99 -17.29 -0.90
CA TYR A 303 -2.16 -16.84 -1.63
C TYR A 303 -3.23 -17.93 -1.67
N CYS A 304 -4.29 -17.76 -0.89
CA CYS A 304 -5.38 -18.73 -0.75
C CYS A 304 -6.44 -18.63 -1.85
N ASP A 305 -6.50 -17.48 -2.56
CA ASP A 305 -7.41 -17.25 -3.69
C ASP A 305 -6.66 -16.66 -4.90
N VAL A 306 -7.39 -16.27 -5.95
CA VAL A 306 -6.86 -15.85 -7.24
C VAL A 306 -5.98 -14.61 -7.12
N VAL A 307 -4.84 -14.66 -7.81
CA VAL A 307 -3.83 -13.60 -7.87
C VAL A 307 -3.65 -13.11 -9.30
N ASP A 308 -3.56 -11.79 -9.49
CA ASP A 308 -3.41 -11.20 -10.82
C ASP A 308 -2.30 -10.13 -10.87
N TYR A 309 -1.20 -10.44 -11.55
CA TYR A 309 -0.02 -9.59 -11.79
C TYR A 309 0.06 -9.10 -13.25
N ARG A 310 -1.02 -9.24 -14.02
CA ARG A 310 -0.98 -8.92 -15.45
C ARG A 310 -0.78 -7.44 -15.73
N TYR A 311 -0.24 -7.15 -16.91
CA TYR A 311 -0.09 -5.78 -17.40
C TYR A 311 0.81 -4.94 -16.52
N SER A 312 1.85 -5.54 -15.93
CA SER A 312 2.77 -4.86 -15.03
C SER A 312 4.18 -4.83 -15.61
N THR A 313 4.98 -3.85 -15.20
CA THR A 313 6.35 -3.64 -15.67
C THR A 313 7.31 -3.63 -14.48
N TYR A 314 8.37 -4.43 -14.56
CA TYR A 314 9.38 -4.60 -13.51
C TYR A 314 10.77 -4.29 -14.07
N LEU A 315 11.28 -3.07 -13.81
CA LEU A 315 12.51 -2.53 -14.42
C LEU A 315 13.81 -2.99 -13.77
N ARG A 316 13.72 -3.42 -12.51
CA ARG A 316 14.84 -3.92 -11.71
C ARG A 316 14.47 -5.29 -11.14
N GLU A 317 15.08 -5.68 -10.03
CA GLU A 317 14.83 -6.99 -9.44
C GLU A 317 13.37 -7.11 -8.99
N SER A 318 12.72 -8.19 -9.40
CA SER A 318 11.38 -8.56 -8.95
C SER A 318 11.39 -9.98 -8.43
N ASN A 319 11.23 -10.13 -7.13
CA ASN A 319 11.29 -11.43 -6.47
C ASN A 319 9.88 -11.95 -6.18
N PHE A 320 9.49 -13.06 -6.81
CA PHE A 320 8.22 -13.77 -6.63
C PHE A 320 8.42 -15.15 -6.00
N SER A 321 9.54 -15.37 -5.33
CA SER A 321 10.01 -16.70 -4.94
C SER A 321 9.39 -17.19 -3.63
N GLU A 322 9.59 -18.47 -3.32
CA GLU A 322 9.26 -19.05 -2.00
C GLU A 322 7.78 -18.85 -1.61
N SER A 323 6.90 -18.75 -2.61
CA SER A 323 5.49 -18.44 -2.42
C SER A 323 4.59 -19.61 -2.78
N THR A 324 3.44 -19.69 -2.11
CA THR A 324 2.44 -20.75 -2.31
C THR A 324 1.15 -20.16 -2.86
N TYR A 325 0.67 -20.71 -3.97
CA TYR A 325 -0.55 -20.28 -4.66
C TYR A 325 -1.56 -21.44 -4.69
N TYR A 326 -2.61 -21.33 -3.89
CA TYR A 326 -3.67 -22.34 -3.80
C TYR A 326 -4.69 -22.27 -4.94
N LYS A 327 -4.85 -21.09 -5.55
CA LYS A 327 -5.71 -20.85 -6.72
C LYS A 327 -4.90 -20.27 -7.88
N ARG A 328 -5.61 -19.96 -8.97
CA ARG A 328 -5.00 -19.50 -10.22
C ARG A 328 -4.19 -18.22 -10.00
N VAL A 329 -2.99 -18.17 -10.57
CA VAL A 329 -2.13 -16.99 -10.60
C VAL A 329 -1.78 -16.59 -12.04
N ASN A 330 -1.77 -15.28 -12.30
CA ASN A 330 -1.60 -14.74 -13.64
C ASN A 330 -0.47 -13.70 -13.71
N PHE A 331 0.66 -14.09 -14.29
CA PHE A 331 1.86 -13.28 -14.58
C PHE A 331 1.94 -12.85 -16.07
N ALA A 332 0.85 -13.00 -16.82
CA ALA A 332 0.83 -12.77 -18.27
C ALA A 332 0.85 -11.29 -18.66
N GLN A 333 1.26 -11.01 -19.89
CA GLN A 333 1.17 -9.67 -20.50
C GLN A 333 1.94 -8.60 -19.71
N SER A 334 3.08 -8.98 -19.14
CA SER A 334 3.92 -8.13 -18.30
C SER A 334 5.36 -8.08 -18.83
N ILE A 335 6.16 -7.12 -18.37
CA ILE A 335 7.60 -7.00 -18.70
C ILE A 335 8.42 -7.26 -17.44
N TYR A 336 9.33 -8.22 -17.51
CA TYR A 336 10.17 -8.72 -16.41
C TYR A 336 11.65 -8.63 -16.81
N TRP A 337 12.42 -7.70 -16.25
CA TRP A 337 13.84 -7.54 -16.61
C TRP A 337 14.78 -8.42 -15.78
N TYR A 338 14.79 -8.28 -14.45
CA TYR A 338 15.47 -9.22 -13.56
C TYR A 338 14.44 -9.81 -12.61
N SER A 339 14.10 -11.09 -12.78
CA SER A 339 12.96 -11.66 -12.06
C SER A 339 13.21 -13.07 -11.55
N LEU A 340 12.84 -13.30 -10.30
CA LEU A 340 13.00 -14.58 -9.63
C LEU A 340 11.61 -15.20 -9.39
N PHE A 341 11.40 -16.40 -9.92
CA PHE A 341 10.23 -17.25 -9.73
C PHE A 341 10.67 -18.61 -9.19
N ILE A 342 11.55 -18.62 -8.19
CA ILE A 342 12.16 -19.86 -7.67
C ILE A 342 11.39 -20.40 -6.45
N ASN A 343 11.47 -21.70 -6.21
CA ASN A 343 10.92 -22.34 -5.01
C ASN A 343 9.41 -22.08 -4.78
N ASN A 344 8.63 -21.89 -5.85
CA ASN A 344 7.19 -21.65 -5.73
C ASN A 344 6.38 -22.94 -5.76
N THR A 345 5.22 -22.93 -5.11
CA THR A 345 4.24 -24.02 -5.15
C THR A 345 2.95 -23.54 -5.80
N TYR A 346 2.58 -24.13 -6.95
CA TYR A 346 1.36 -23.79 -7.68
C TYR A 346 0.36 -24.96 -7.66
N HIS A 347 -0.69 -24.85 -6.84
CA HIS A 347 -1.73 -25.89 -6.74
C HIS A 347 -2.76 -25.86 -7.87
N GLU A 348 -2.80 -24.79 -8.64
CA GLU A 348 -3.74 -24.57 -9.75
C GLU A 348 -3.00 -23.99 -10.96
N TYR A 349 -3.73 -23.62 -12.02
CA TYR A 349 -3.15 -23.05 -13.22
C TYR A 349 -2.35 -21.77 -12.97
N VAL A 350 -1.11 -21.72 -13.50
CA VAL A 350 -0.27 -20.53 -13.58
C VAL A 350 -0.05 -20.11 -15.03
N ASN A 351 -0.14 -18.80 -15.28
CA ASN A 351 -0.05 -18.23 -16.61
C ASN A 351 1.04 -17.17 -16.73
N PHE A 352 2.04 -17.44 -17.55
CA PHE A 352 3.18 -16.59 -17.90
C PHE A 352 3.11 -16.06 -19.35
N SER A 353 2.00 -16.28 -20.06
CA SER A 353 1.93 -16.08 -21.51
C SER A 353 1.94 -14.62 -21.94
N GLY A 354 2.58 -14.32 -23.06
CA GLY A 354 2.55 -12.99 -23.68
C GLY A 354 3.32 -11.93 -22.92
N SER A 355 4.22 -12.36 -22.03
CA SER A 355 5.14 -11.50 -21.28
C SER A 355 6.49 -11.38 -22.00
N ILE A 356 7.23 -10.32 -21.68
CA ILE A 356 8.61 -10.10 -22.13
C ILE A 356 9.54 -10.34 -20.96
N TYR A 357 10.50 -11.23 -21.14
CA TYR A 357 11.53 -11.58 -20.17
C TYR A 357 12.89 -11.06 -20.69
N GLY A 358 13.40 -10.02 -20.03
CA GLY A 358 14.70 -9.41 -20.29
C GLY A 358 15.80 -9.98 -19.40
N TRP A 359 17.03 -9.48 -19.60
CA TRP A 359 18.26 -9.76 -18.84
C TRP A 359 18.39 -11.16 -18.20
N SER A 360 17.86 -11.37 -16.99
CA SER A 360 17.95 -12.65 -16.29
C SER A 360 16.65 -13.00 -15.58
N VAL A 361 16.12 -14.19 -15.86
CA VAL A 361 14.89 -14.69 -15.22
C VAL A 361 15.09 -16.13 -14.81
N ASP A 362 14.69 -16.45 -13.58
CA ASP A 362 14.87 -17.77 -12.99
C ASP A 362 13.52 -18.40 -12.61
N PHE A 363 13.28 -19.64 -13.03
CA PHE A 363 12.04 -20.41 -12.76
C PHE A 363 12.31 -21.72 -12.00
N ARG A 364 13.55 -21.94 -11.53
CA ARG A 364 13.99 -23.22 -10.96
C ARG A 364 13.25 -23.59 -9.67
N ASN A 365 13.26 -24.89 -9.39
CA ASN A 365 12.80 -25.46 -8.10
C ASN A 365 11.34 -25.15 -7.73
N SER A 366 10.52 -24.75 -8.72
CA SER A 366 9.09 -24.56 -8.49
C SER A 366 8.31 -25.84 -8.78
N TRP A 367 7.33 -26.14 -7.93
CA TRP A 367 6.40 -27.24 -8.11
C TRP A 367 5.10 -26.77 -8.79
N TYR A 368 4.66 -27.51 -9.80
CA TYR A 368 3.48 -27.20 -10.60
C TYR A 368 2.52 -28.38 -10.62
N ARG A 369 1.30 -28.20 -10.07
CA ARG A 369 0.25 -29.23 -10.21
C ARG A 369 -0.22 -29.37 -11.66
N ASN A 370 -0.34 -28.25 -12.36
CA ASN A 370 -0.77 -28.18 -13.74
C ASN A 370 0.34 -27.62 -14.62
N LYS A 371 0.39 -28.04 -15.88
CA LYS A 371 1.35 -27.52 -16.85
C LYS A 371 1.31 -25.98 -16.91
N PRO A 372 2.43 -25.27 -16.62
CA PRO A 372 2.47 -23.82 -16.66
C PRO A 372 2.33 -23.32 -18.10
N LYS A 373 1.65 -22.18 -18.27
CA LYS A 373 1.35 -21.63 -19.59
C LYS A 373 2.29 -20.49 -19.97
N PHE A 374 3.23 -20.74 -20.87
CA PHE A 374 4.14 -19.72 -21.42
C PHE A 374 3.72 -19.22 -22.81
N SER A 375 2.88 -19.97 -23.51
CA SER A 375 2.30 -19.57 -24.78
C SER A 375 0.85 -20.10 -24.84
N SER A 376 -0.09 -19.35 -25.42
CA SER A 376 -1.31 -19.97 -25.94
C SER A 376 -1.33 -19.91 -27.44
N PHE A 377 -1.26 -21.10 -28.04
CA PHE A 377 -1.46 -21.29 -29.47
C PHE A 377 -2.91 -21.03 -29.92
N ASN A 378 -3.88 -21.08 -29.00
CA ASN A 378 -5.31 -21.22 -29.30
C ASN A 378 -6.21 -19.97 -29.15
N SER A 379 -5.68 -18.77 -28.94
CA SER A 379 -6.55 -17.57 -28.96
C SER A 379 -6.09 -16.54 -30.00
N ARG A 380 -7.05 -15.89 -30.66
CA ARG A 380 -6.81 -14.80 -31.63
C ARG A 380 -6.10 -13.58 -31.03
N TRP A 381 -5.92 -13.55 -29.70
CA TRP A 381 -5.43 -12.40 -28.93
C TRP A 381 -4.24 -12.72 -28.01
N THR A 382 -3.70 -13.95 -28.04
CA THR A 382 -2.56 -14.31 -27.18
C THR A 382 -1.29 -14.52 -27.97
N LYS A 383 -0.29 -13.71 -27.60
CA LYS A 383 1.04 -13.65 -28.18
C LYS A 383 1.98 -14.60 -27.41
N PRO A 384 2.98 -15.22 -28.06
CA PRO A 384 4.00 -16.00 -27.36
C PRO A 384 4.79 -15.11 -26.39
N SER A 385 5.34 -15.68 -25.32
CA SER A 385 6.30 -14.96 -24.48
C SER A 385 7.64 -14.78 -25.21
N LEU A 386 8.30 -13.66 -24.92
CA LEU A 386 9.52 -13.20 -25.58
C LEU A 386 10.70 -13.17 -24.62
N PHE A 387 11.90 -13.52 -25.08
CA PHE A 387 13.14 -13.58 -24.29
C PHE A 387 14.29 -12.81 -24.96
N SER A 388 15.14 -12.07 -24.25
CA SER A 388 16.32 -11.39 -24.84
C SER A 388 17.54 -12.32 -25.05
N PHE A 389 18.42 -12.03 -26.03
CA PHE A 389 19.56 -12.89 -26.42
C PHE A 389 20.79 -12.86 -25.48
N GLU A 390 21.09 -11.75 -24.79
CA GLU A 390 22.36 -11.59 -24.06
C GLU A 390 22.23 -11.47 -22.54
N ARG A 391 23.02 -12.30 -21.85
CA ARG A 391 23.28 -12.40 -20.39
C ARG A 391 22.19 -12.97 -19.48
N LEU A 392 21.73 -14.16 -19.85
CA LEU A 392 21.45 -15.24 -18.88
C LEU A 392 22.77 -15.86 -18.41
N GLY A 393 23.59 -15.07 -17.70
CA GLY A 393 24.87 -15.52 -17.17
C GLY A 393 24.67 -16.44 -15.98
N GLY A 394 24.24 -17.69 -16.21
CA GLY A 394 24.22 -18.76 -15.22
C GLY A 394 22.86 -19.32 -14.79
N THR A 395 21.76 -19.02 -15.50
CA THR A 395 20.42 -19.50 -15.11
C THR A 395 19.89 -20.59 -16.04
N HIS A 396 19.70 -21.78 -15.48
CA HIS A 396 19.17 -22.96 -16.15
C HIS A 396 17.67 -22.78 -16.43
N TYR A 397 17.24 -22.89 -17.69
CA TYR A 397 15.86 -23.27 -17.99
C TYR A 397 15.73 -24.73 -17.59
N THR A 398 15.17 -25.02 -16.42
CA THR A 398 14.92 -26.42 -16.07
C THR A 398 13.74 -26.94 -16.84
N ASP A 399 13.93 -28.15 -17.33
CA ASP A 399 12.91 -29.03 -17.85
C ASP A 399 11.69 -28.99 -16.92
N PHE A 400 10.51 -28.70 -17.47
CA PHE A 400 9.23 -28.79 -16.77
C PHE A 400 8.87 -30.26 -16.52
N SER A 401 9.87 -31.06 -16.11
CA SER A 401 9.77 -32.46 -15.74
C SER A 401 8.86 -32.56 -14.54
N THR A 402 7.58 -32.56 -14.86
CA THR A 402 6.57 -33.48 -14.34
C THR A 402 7.15 -34.44 -13.31
N ARG A 403 6.99 -34.11 -12.02
CA ARG A 403 6.54 -35.14 -11.08
C ARG A 403 5.01 -35.13 -11.15
N THR A 404 4.47 -35.55 -12.30
CA THR A 404 3.01 -35.61 -12.50
C THR A 404 2.38 -36.90 -12.01
N ASP A 405 3.10 -38.03 -11.82
CA ASP A 405 2.40 -39.30 -11.60
C ASP A 405 3.13 -40.34 -10.72
N GLU A 406 3.77 -39.95 -9.61
CA GLU A 406 4.11 -40.95 -8.58
C GLU A 406 3.83 -40.43 -7.16
N LEU A 407 3.03 -41.24 -6.44
CA LEU A 407 2.74 -41.24 -5.00
C LEU A 407 1.49 -40.45 -4.55
N LEU A 408 0.35 -41.14 -4.64
CA LEU A 408 -0.50 -41.31 -3.45
C LEU A 408 0.41 -41.85 -2.32
N GLY A 409 0.85 -40.99 -1.41
CA GLY A 409 1.65 -41.42 -0.27
C GLY A 409 2.53 -40.31 0.30
N GLU A 410 1.99 -39.64 1.33
CA GLU A 410 2.68 -38.92 2.41
C GLU A 410 3.63 -37.73 2.10
N SER A 411 3.71 -36.87 3.11
CA SER A 411 4.34 -35.56 3.24
C SER A 411 5.75 -35.43 2.62
N PRO A 412 6.14 -34.25 2.08
CA PRO A 412 7.44 -34.08 1.44
C PRO A 412 8.57 -33.95 2.48
N GLU A 413 9.45 -34.95 2.54
CA GLU A 413 10.85 -34.71 2.89
C GLU A 413 11.56 -33.99 1.72
N ALA A 414 12.42 -33.03 2.06
CA ALA A 414 13.13 -32.19 1.09
C ALA A 414 13.99 -33.03 0.13
N PRO A 415 13.89 -32.87 -1.21
CA PRO A 415 14.71 -33.63 -2.14
C PRO A 415 16.13 -33.05 -2.25
N SER A 416 17.09 -33.97 -2.33
CA SER A 416 18.50 -33.77 -2.67
C SER A 416 18.69 -33.04 -4.01
N ILE A 417 19.62 -32.08 -4.01
CA ILE A 417 19.99 -31.27 -5.17
C ILE A 417 20.92 -32.09 -6.08
N GLU A 418 20.41 -32.60 -7.21
CA GLU A 418 21.26 -32.98 -8.34
C GLU A 418 21.40 -31.80 -9.33
N PRO A 419 22.60 -31.56 -9.89
CA PRO A 419 22.80 -30.48 -10.86
C PRO A 419 22.17 -30.83 -12.21
N ALA A 420 21.23 -29.99 -12.66
CA ALA A 420 20.57 -30.11 -13.96
C ALA A 420 21.54 -29.88 -15.15
N PRO A 421 21.32 -30.54 -16.30
CA PRO A 421 22.19 -30.44 -17.48
C PRO A 421 22.27 -29.02 -18.07
N GLN A 422 23.44 -28.70 -18.66
CA GLN A 422 23.90 -27.37 -19.08
C GLN A 422 23.24 -26.77 -20.34
N ASN A 423 22.18 -27.36 -20.90
CA ASN A 423 21.55 -26.84 -22.13
C ASN A 423 20.17 -26.26 -21.83
N SER A 424 20.12 -24.95 -21.71
CA SER A 424 18.91 -24.19 -21.43
C SER A 424 18.04 -24.09 -22.71
N VAL A 425 16.87 -24.74 -22.74
CA VAL A 425 15.90 -24.69 -23.87
C VAL A 425 14.72 -23.76 -23.54
N LEU A 426 14.33 -22.87 -24.46
CA LEU A 426 13.17 -21.99 -24.29
C LEU A 426 11.88 -22.78 -24.03
N PRO A 427 10.94 -22.27 -23.19
CA PRO A 427 9.63 -22.90 -23.04
C PRO A 427 8.90 -23.03 -24.38
N VAL A 428 8.11 -24.10 -24.53
CA VAL A 428 7.43 -24.42 -25.79
C VAL A 428 6.53 -23.25 -26.24
N GLY A 429 6.75 -22.81 -27.47
CA GLY A 429 6.01 -21.71 -28.10
C GLY A 429 6.51 -20.31 -27.75
N CYS A 430 7.64 -20.18 -27.07
CA CYS A 430 8.33 -18.90 -26.87
C CYS A 430 9.35 -18.62 -27.98
N ARG A 431 9.84 -17.37 -28.08
CA ARG A 431 10.93 -16.99 -29.00
C ARG A 431 11.85 -15.93 -28.42
N PHE A 432 13.06 -15.84 -28.96
CA PHE A 432 13.96 -14.73 -28.66
C PHE A 432 13.55 -13.42 -29.39
N LEU A 433 13.92 -12.28 -28.79
CA LEU A 433 13.81 -10.92 -29.33
C LEU A 433 14.94 -10.64 -30.31
N THR A 434 14.66 -10.07 -31.49
CA THR A 434 15.73 -9.57 -32.38
C THR A 434 16.44 -8.37 -31.77
N GLU A 435 17.63 -8.00 -32.28
CA GLU A 435 18.37 -6.82 -31.82
C GLU A 435 17.53 -5.53 -31.90
N GLU A 436 16.79 -5.33 -32.99
CA GLU A 436 15.84 -4.22 -33.16
C GLU A 436 14.76 -4.20 -32.07
N GLU A 437 14.22 -5.37 -31.74
CA GLU A 437 13.19 -5.53 -30.70
C GLU A 437 13.73 -5.29 -29.29
N GLN A 438 14.97 -5.72 -29.02
CA GLN A 438 15.63 -5.43 -27.75
C GLN A 438 15.88 -3.94 -27.58
N LYS A 439 16.43 -3.29 -28.62
CA LYS A 439 16.68 -1.85 -28.62
C LYS A 439 15.38 -1.06 -28.43
N TYR A 440 14.31 -1.41 -29.17
CA TYR A 440 13.01 -0.76 -29.01
C TYR A 440 12.45 -0.89 -27.59
N CYS A 441 12.52 -2.08 -26.98
CA CYS A 441 12.11 -2.28 -25.59
C CYS A 441 12.93 -1.40 -24.63
N GLN A 442 14.26 -1.39 -24.78
CA GLN A 442 15.14 -0.59 -23.92
C GLN A 442 14.84 0.91 -24.06
N ASP A 443 14.77 1.42 -25.28
CA ASP A 443 14.53 2.83 -25.57
C ASP A 443 13.12 3.28 -25.12
N THR A 444 12.11 2.42 -25.24
CA THR A 444 10.73 2.76 -24.87
C THR A 444 10.54 2.71 -23.36
N VAL A 445 11.09 1.71 -22.69
CA VAL A 445 10.87 1.45 -21.26
C VAL A 445 11.81 2.29 -20.38
N TYR A 446 13.06 2.51 -20.81
CA TYR A 446 14.04 3.35 -20.11
C TYR A 446 14.22 4.74 -20.74
N GLY A 447 13.34 5.13 -21.67
CA GLY A 447 13.42 6.41 -22.37
C GLY A 447 13.44 7.63 -21.44
N PRO A 448 13.97 8.78 -21.91
CA PRO A 448 14.24 9.96 -21.09
C PRO A 448 12.98 10.68 -20.59
N TYR A 449 11.83 10.46 -21.22
CA TYR A 449 10.54 11.03 -20.84
C TYR A 449 9.57 9.93 -20.46
N PHE A 450 8.98 10.06 -19.28
CA PHE A 450 8.04 9.08 -18.75
C PHE A 450 6.67 9.20 -19.44
N ASP A 451 6.12 8.06 -19.84
CA ASP A 451 4.74 7.93 -20.31
C ASP A 451 4.12 6.70 -19.64
N CYS A 452 3.01 6.89 -18.92
CA CYS A 452 2.27 5.79 -18.27
C CYS A 452 1.76 4.74 -19.27
N ASN A 453 1.78 5.04 -20.58
CA ASN A 453 1.44 4.11 -21.65
C ASN A 453 2.65 3.32 -22.18
N GLN A 454 3.85 3.41 -21.60
CA GLN A 454 5.04 2.70 -22.09
C GLN A 454 4.81 1.20 -22.29
N LEU A 455 4.17 0.53 -21.32
CA LEU A 455 3.83 -0.88 -21.47
C LEU A 455 2.91 -1.11 -22.68
N GLN A 456 1.87 -0.28 -22.82
CA GLN A 456 0.92 -0.40 -23.92
C GLN A 456 1.59 -0.17 -25.27
N LYS A 457 2.48 0.84 -25.38
CA LYS A 457 3.30 1.09 -26.57
C LYS A 457 4.14 -0.12 -26.96
N VAL A 458 4.82 -0.73 -25.98
CA VAL A 458 5.62 -1.95 -26.20
C VAL A 458 4.72 -3.09 -26.69
N LEU A 459 3.62 -3.36 -25.99
CA LEU A 459 2.71 -4.45 -26.34
C LEU A 459 2.08 -4.27 -27.73
N ASP A 460 1.73 -3.03 -28.10
CA ASP A 460 1.15 -2.70 -29.40
C ASP A 460 2.15 -2.86 -30.54
N TRP A 461 3.41 -2.46 -30.31
CA TRP A 461 4.48 -2.62 -31.30
C TRP A 461 4.76 -4.10 -31.63
N PHE A 462 4.70 -4.99 -30.64
CA PHE A 462 4.82 -6.44 -30.87
C PHE A 462 3.55 -7.08 -31.46
N ALA A 463 2.39 -6.43 -31.38
CA ALA A 463 1.12 -7.00 -31.83
C ALA A 463 1.11 -7.49 -33.28
N PRO A 464 1.54 -6.70 -34.27
CA PRO A 464 1.62 -7.16 -35.67
C PRO A 464 2.74 -8.18 -35.89
N LYS A 465 3.90 -8.00 -35.24
CA LYS A 465 5.10 -8.87 -35.40
C LYS A 465 4.87 -10.32 -34.94
N LEU A 466 3.89 -10.54 -34.06
CA LEU A 466 3.55 -11.87 -33.54
C LEU A 466 2.41 -12.56 -34.31
N LYS A 467 1.70 -11.84 -35.20
CA LYS A 467 0.76 -12.46 -36.15
C LYS A 467 1.47 -13.18 -37.31
N THR A 468 2.66 -12.73 -37.69
CA THR A 468 3.45 -13.26 -38.82
C THR A 468 4.24 -14.53 -38.51
N TYR A 469 4.64 -14.77 -37.25
CA TYR A 469 5.29 -16.03 -36.83
C TYR A 469 4.42 -17.28 -37.12
N ARG A 470 3.09 -17.13 -37.18
CA ARG A 470 2.16 -18.20 -37.58
C ARG A 470 2.33 -18.68 -39.03
N ARG A 471 2.97 -17.91 -39.91
CA ARG A 471 3.09 -18.25 -41.34
C ARG A 471 4.43 -18.86 -41.74
N SER A 472 5.48 -18.77 -40.92
CA SER A 472 6.84 -19.21 -41.27
C SER A 472 7.23 -20.61 -40.75
N LYS A 473 6.29 -21.38 -40.20
CA LYS A 473 6.49 -22.77 -39.75
C LYS A 473 5.56 -23.77 -40.45
N LYS A 474 5.21 -23.53 -41.72
CA LYS A 474 4.59 -24.54 -42.58
C LYS A 474 5.60 -25.04 -43.59
#